data_AF-A0A5M9QNT5-F1
#
_entry.id   AF-A0A5M9QNT5-F1
#
_cell.length_a   1.000
_cell.length_b   1.000
_cell.length_c   1.000
_cell.angle_alpha   90.00
_cell.angle_beta   90.00
_cell.angle_gamma   90.00
#
_symmetry.space_group_name_H-M   'P 1'
#
loop_
_entity.id
_entity.type
_entity.pdbx_description
1 polymer ?
#
loop_
_entity_poly.entity_id
_entity_poly.type
_entity_poly.pdbx_seq_one_letter_code
_entity_poly.pdbx_strand_id
1 'polypeptide(L)'
;MAQNLESYKAPIDYKCHIFNGTLSHIEVIRGRFVHQEEIALDEQWQKLPFDYEKRATALPPPPKDLPTMKQIASLLSQPFAYVRVDLYEIDSAIFFGEMTFTPACGTDKFSPQEWDHILGDRWKMHA
;
A
#
# COMPACT_ATOMS: atom_id res chain seq x y z
N MET A 1 34.58 12.03 -2.74
CA MET A 1 33.19 12.54 -2.74
C MET A 1 32.37 11.65 -1.83
N ALA A 2 32.28 12.00 -0.55
CA ALA A 2 31.38 11.32 0.37
C ALA A 2 29.99 11.92 0.18
N GLN A 3 29.08 11.18 -0.45
CA GLN A 3 27.67 11.56 -0.41
C GLN A 3 27.22 11.50 1.05
N ASN A 4 26.66 12.61 1.50
CA ASN A 4 26.21 12.82 2.87
C ASN A 4 25.11 11.80 3.19
N LEU A 5 25.42 10.79 4.01
CA LEU A 5 24.46 9.76 4.46
C LEU A 5 23.34 10.33 5.35
N GLU A 6 23.45 11.60 5.76
CA GLU A 6 22.49 12.26 6.66
C GLU A 6 21.20 12.75 5.99
N SER A 7 21.07 12.71 4.65
CA SER A 7 19.85 13.16 3.96
C SER A 7 19.06 12.07 3.23
N TYR A 8 19.37 10.79 3.42
CA TYR A 8 18.60 9.72 2.78
C TYR A 8 17.25 9.56 3.47
N LYS A 9 16.21 10.14 2.87
CA LYS A 9 14.82 9.90 3.24
C LYS A 9 14.30 8.73 2.42
N ALA A 10 13.83 7.68 3.09
CA ALA A 10 13.16 6.58 2.40
C ALA A 10 11.97 7.12 1.58
N PRO A 11 11.76 6.63 0.36
CA PRO A 11 10.60 7.00 -0.44
C PRO A 11 9.31 6.59 0.28
N ILE A 12 8.20 7.24 -0.10
CA ILE A 12 6.87 6.83 0.36
C ILE A 12 6.52 5.53 -0.35
N ASP A 13 6.11 4.51 0.40
CA ASP A 13 5.56 3.28 -0.18
C ASP A 13 4.07 3.47 -0.46
N TYR A 14 3.67 3.11 -1.68
CA TYR A 14 2.29 2.98 -2.08
C TYR A 14 2.02 1.50 -2.36
N LYS A 15 1.45 0.83 -1.36
CA LYS A 15 1.18 -0.61 -1.40
C LYS A 15 -0.25 -0.82 -1.83
N CYS A 16 -0.45 -1.13 -3.10
CA CYS A 16 -1.78 -1.36 -3.65
C CYS A 16 -2.21 -2.79 -3.30
N HIS A 17 -3.27 -2.95 -2.50
CA HIS A 17 -3.87 -4.24 -2.20
C HIS A 17 -4.99 -4.54 -3.19
N ILE A 18 -4.83 -5.58 -4.00
CA ILE A 18 -5.78 -5.97 -5.04
C ILE A 18 -6.35 -7.35 -4.72
N PHE A 19 -7.67 -7.45 -4.76
CA PHE A 19 -8.40 -8.71 -4.59
C PHE A 19 -9.23 -8.95 -5.85
N ASN A 20 -9.04 -10.09 -6.51
CA ASN A 20 -9.75 -10.50 -7.72
C ASN A 20 -9.80 -9.39 -8.79
N GLY A 21 -8.64 -8.78 -9.08
CA GLY A 21 -8.49 -7.70 -10.04
C GLY A 21 -9.08 -6.34 -9.63
N THR A 22 -9.70 -6.23 -8.44
CA THR A 22 -10.26 -4.98 -7.91
C THR A 22 -9.32 -4.38 -6.87
N LEU A 23 -8.88 -3.14 -7.09
CA LEU A 23 -8.09 -2.40 -6.11
C LEU A 23 -8.95 -2.16 -4.86
N SER A 24 -8.58 -2.81 -3.76
CA SER A 24 -9.30 -2.67 -2.51
C SER A 24 -8.93 -1.39 -1.80
N HIS A 25 -7.64 -1.11 -1.71
CA HIS A 25 -7.08 0.06 -1.04
C HIS A 25 -5.59 0.22 -1.36
N ILE A 26 -5.06 1.38 -1.04
CA ILE A 26 -3.64 1.70 -1.08
C ILE A 26 -3.21 1.94 0.37
N GLU A 27 -2.32 1.08 0.88
CA GLU A 27 -1.60 1.34 2.13
C GLU A 27 -0.44 2.30 1.81
N VAL A 28 -0.47 3.48 2.43
CA VAL A 28 0.60 4.48 2.29
C VAL A 28 1.49 4.43 3.51
N ILE A 29 2.77 4.13 3.31
CA ILE A 29 3.77 4.12 4.39
C ILE A 29 4.73 5.29 4.22
N ARG A 30 4.88 6.08 5.27
CA ARG A 30 5.83 7.22 5.32
C ARG A 30 6.77 7.09 6.50
N GLY A 31 7.90 7.79 6.43
CA GLY A 31 8.81 7.91 7.58
C GLY A 31 9.49 6.59 7.97
N ARG A 32 9.59 5.65 7.02
CA ARG A 32 10.33 4.39 7.23
C ARG A 32 11.71 4.66 7.81
N PHE A 33 12.11 3.79 8.73
CA PHE A 33 13.37 3.85 9.50
C PHE A 33 13.51 5.01 10.49
N VAL A 34 12.52 5.89 10.62
CA VAL A 34 12.54 7.01 11.59
C VAL A 34 11.27 7.05 12.44
N HIS A 35 10.16 7.51 11.87
CA HIS A 35 8.84 7.54 12.50
C HIS A 35 7.82 7.06 11.47
N GLN A 36 7.64 5.74 11.43
CA GLN A 36 6.79 5.10 10.45
C GLN A 36 5.31 5.32 10.77
N GLU A 37 4.57 5.78 9.78
CA GLU A 37 3.12 5.92 9.82
C GLU A 37 2.50 5.23 8.59
N GLU A 38 1.33 4.62 8.81
CA GLU A 38 0.59 3.81 7.84
C GLU A 38 -0.88 4.26 7.78
N ILE A 39 -1.44 4.33 6.58
CA ILE A 39 -2.84 4.66 6.37
C ILE A 39 -3.40 3.92 5.15
N ALA A 40 -4.59 3.35 5.29
CA ALA A 40 -5.32 2.73 4.18
C ALA A 40 -6.24 3.76 3.51
N LEU A 41 -6.06 3.96 2.20
CA LEU A 41 -6.83 4.88 1.39
C LEU A 41 -7.56 4.15 0.26
N ASP A 42 -8.78 4.59 -0.06
CA ASP A 42 -9.51 4.11 -1.23
C ASP A 42 -9.00 4.76 -2.54
N GLU A 43 -9.61 4.39 -3.66
CA GLU A 43 -9.23 4.91 -4.99
C GLU A 43 -9.50 6.41 -5.19
N GLN A 44 -10.33 6.99 -4.32
CA GLN A 44 -10.69 8.42 -4.25
C GLN A 44 -9.87 9.15 -3.19
N TRP A 45 -8.83 8.51 -2.68
CA TRP A 45 -7.90 9.06 -1.68
C TRP A 45 -8.58 9.39 -0.34
N GLN A 46 -9.67 8.70 0.00
CA GLN A 46 -10.34 8.80 1.29
C GLN A 46 -9.85 7.71 2.24
N LYS A 47 -9.73 8.05 3.53
CA LYS A 47 -9.32 7.09 4.56
C LYS A 47 -10.39 6.02 4.74
N LEU A 48 -9.99 4.75 4.69
CA LEU A 48 -10.86 3.64 5.06
C LEU A 48 -11.12 3.62 6.57
N PRO A 49 -12.25 3.05 7.05
CA PRO A 49 -12.62 3.10 8.46
C PRO A 49 -11.91 2.01 9.28
N PHE A 50 -10.61 1.86 9.07
CA PHE A 50 -9.71 1.06 9.89
C PHE A 50 -8.32 1.69 9.97
N ASP A 51 -7.57 1.29 10.99
CA ASP A 51 -6.19 1.68 11.23
C ASP A 51 -5.29 0.44 11.33
N TYR A 52 -4.07 0.57 10.83
CA TYR A 52 -2.95 -0.32 11.15
C TYR A 52 -2.39 -0.04 12.55
N GLU A 53 -1.49 -0.88 13.05
CA GLU A 53 -0.81 -0.64 14.35
C GLU A 53 -0.10 0.71 14.37
N LYS A 54 0.60 1.06 13.30
CA LYS A 54 1.34 2.34 13.16
C LYS A 54 0.50 3.40 12.45
N ARG A 55 -0.73 3.61 12.91
CA ARG A 55 -1.69 4.53 12.28
C ARG A 55 -1.10 5.93 12.05
N ALA A 56 -1.34 6.48 10.86
CA ALA A 56 -1.02 7.87 10.56
C ALA A 56 -1.95 8.83 11.29
N THR A 57 -1.41 9.96 11.70
CA THR A 57 -2.17 11.04 12.35
C THR A 57 -2.80 12.03 11.36
N ALA A 58 -2.33 12.05 10.11
CA ALA A 58 -2.77 12.96 9.08
C ALA A 58 -2.79 12.32 7.69
N LEU A 59 -3.75 12.74 6.87
CA LEU A 59 -3.91 12.30 5.48
C LEU A 59 -2.74 12.82 4.60
N PRO A 60 -1.97 11.95 3.92
CA PRO A 60 -0.95 12.39 2.96
C PRO A 60 -1.59 12.96 1.68
N PRO A 61 -0.88 13.82 0.94
CA PRO A 61 -1.27 14.13 -0.44
C PRO A 61 -1.15 12.88 -1.33
N PRO A 62 -1.95 12.78 -2.40
CA PRO A 62 -1.80 11.72 -3.40
C PRO A 62 -0.45 11.82 -4.13
N PRO A 63 0.05 10.69 -4.68
CA PRO A 63 1.14 10.74 -5.64
C PRO A 63 0.72 11.58 -6.85
N LYS A 64 1.68 12.20 -7.52
CA LYS A 64 1.43 13.10 -8.66
C LYS A 64 0.67 12.37 -9.78
N ASP A 65 1.02 11.12 -10.04
CA ASP A 65 0.35 10.29 -11.05
C ASP A 65 -0.32 9.04 -10.45
N LEU A 66 -1.29 9.29 -9.56
CA LEU A 66 -2.15 8.25 -9.00
C LEU A 66 -2.85 7.39 -10.08
N PRO A 67 -3.39 7.94 -11.19
CA PRO A 67 -3.99 7.12 -12.24
C PRO A 67 -3.04 6.07 -12.82
N THR A 68 -1.81 6.46 -13.20
CA THR A 68 -0.82 5.52 -13.74
C THR A 68 -0.40 4.48 -12.70
N MET A 69 -0.24 4.89 -11.44
CA MET A 69 0.08 3.97 -10.33
C MET A 69 -0.98 2.87 -10.18
N LYS A 70 -2.27 3.24 -10.18
CA LYS A 70 -3.38 2.29 -10.12
C LYS A 70 -3.41 1.36 -11.34
N GLN A 71 -3.13 1.88 -12.54
CA GLN A 71 -3.06 1.07 -13.76
C GLN A 71 -1.95 0.03 -13.69
N ILE A 72 -0.74 0.40 -13.24
CA ILE A 72 0.39 -0.52 -13.07
C ILE A 72 0.01 -1.63 -12.08
N ALA A 73 -0.52 -1.26 -10.91
CA ALA A 73 -0.92 -2.22 -9.88
C ALA A 73 -2.00 -3.19 -10.40
N SER A 74 -3.00 -2.68 -11.13
CA SER A 74 -4.06 -3.49 -11.74
C SER A 74 -3.50 -4.49 -12.78
N LEU A 75 -2.63 -4.04 -13.68
CA LEU A 75 -2.03 -4.91 -14.71
C LEU A 75 -1.19 -6.03 -14.09
N LEU A 76 -0.36 -5.72 -13.09
CA LEU A 76 0.47 -6.72 -12.43
C LEU A 76 -0.36 -7.74 -11.63
N SER A 77 -1.55 -7.35 -11.16
CA SER A 77 -2.40 -8.21 -10.32
C SER A 77 -3.20 -9.28 -11.06
N GLN A 78 -3.33 -9.19 -12.40
CA GLN A 78 -4.28 -10.00 -13.17
C GLN A 78 -4.24 -11.52 -12.92
N PRO A 79 -3.07 -12.16 -12.71
CA PRO A 79 -3.02 -13.61 -12.49
C PRO A 79 -3.43 -14.05 -11.09
N PHE A 80 -3.66 -13.14 -10.14
CA PHE A 80 -3.74 -13.45 -8.71
C PHE A 80 -5.09 -13.09 -8.10
N ALA A 81 -5.64 -14.02 -7.31
CA ALA A 81 -6.84 -13.76 -6.50
C ALA A 81 -6.59 -12.69 -5.43
N TYR A 82 -5.37 -12.61 -4.92
CA TYR A 82 -4.90 -11.52 -4.08
C TYR A 82 -3.42 -11.26 -4.37
N VAL A 83 -3.07 -9.99 -4.46
CA VAL A 83 -1.67 -9.56 -4.40
C VAL A 83 -1.58 -8.12 -3.91
N ARG A 84 -0.56 -7.85 -3.09
CA ARG A 84 -0.10 -6.49 -2.79
C ARG A 84 1.01 -6.13 -3.77
N VAL A 85 0.86 -5.01 -4.48
CA VAL A 85 1.87 -4.46 -5.39
C VAL A 85 2.46 -3.22 -4.76
N ASP A 86 3.77 -3.25 -4.50
CA ASP A 86 4.49 -2.15 -3.88
C ASP A 86 5.04 -1.23 -4.97
N LEU A 87 4.67 0.05 -4.90
CA LEU A 87 5.10 1.09 -5.84
C LEU A 87 5.70 2.28 -5.09
N TYR A 88 6.59 2.99 -5.77
CA TYR A 88 7.19 4.25 -5.30
C TYR A 88 6.98 5.35 -6.33
N GLU A 89 6.88 6.60 -5.91
CA GLU A 89 7.01 7.76 -6.79
C GLU A 89 8.25 8.57 -6.39
N ILE A 90 9.24 8.64 -7.28
CA ILE A 90 10.49 9.39 -7.09
C ILE A 90 10.71 10.25 -8.32
N ASP A 91 10.88 11.56 -8.12
CA ASP A 91 11.05 12.55 -9.20
C ASP A 91 9.97 12.45 -10.30
N SER A 92 8.74 12.09 -9.92
CA SER A 92 7.59 11.88 -10.82
C SER A 92 7.68 10.66 -11.73
N ALA A 93 8.64 9.75 -11.48
CA ALA A 93 8.68 8.42 -12.06
C ALA A 93 8.16 7.39 -11.05
N ILE A 94 7.36 6.44 -11.55
CA ILE A 94 6.82 5.34 -10.75
C ILE A 94 7.77 4.14 -10.86
N PHE A 95 8.16 3.60 -9.71
CA PHE A 95 9.03 2.43 -9.63
C PHE A 95 8.30 1.26 -8.99
N PHE A 96 8.49 0.08 -9.56
CA PHE A 96 8.07 -1.17 -8.97
C PHE A 96 9.05 -1.60 -7.86
N GLY A 97 8.50 -1.99 -6.70
CA GLY A 97 9.25 -2.55 -5.59
C GLY A 97 9.17 -4.08 -5.57
N GLU A 98 8.04 -4.60 -5.11
CA GLU A 98 7.79 -6.03 -4.97
C GLU A 98 6.31 -6.39 -5.16
N MET A 99 6.06 -7.70 -5.27
CA MET A 99 4.74 -8.29 -5.16
C MET A 99 4.71 -9.22 -3.95
N THR A 100 3.70 -9.07 -3.10
CA THR A 100 3.57 -9.85 -1.88
C THR A 100 2.22 -10.55 -1.84
N PHE A 101 2.23 -11.87 -1.70
CA PHE A 101 1.02 -12.70 -1.69
C PHE A 101 0.49 -12.97 -0.27
N THR A 102 1.35 -12.81 0.74
CA THR A 102 1.01 -12.99 2.17
C THR A 102 1.72 -11.92 3.02
N PRO A 103 1.31 -10.64 2.96
CA PRO A 103 1.87 -9.58 3.81
C PRO A 103 1.84 -9.96 5.28
N ALA A 104 2.93 -9.65 5.99
CA ALA A 104 3.11 -9.97 7.41
C ALA A 104 2.78 -11.43 7.78
N CYS A 105 2.96 -12.40 6.86
CA CYS A 105 2.53 -13.79 7.05
C CYS A 105 1.04 -13.95 7.41
N GLY A 106 0.18 -12.99 7.02
CA GLY A 106 -1.24 -12.97 7.35
C GLY A 106 -1.55 -12.57 8.79
N THR A 107 -0.64 -11.88 9.49
CA THR A 107 -0.83 -11.49 10.91
C THR A 107 -0.88 -9.98 11.13
N ASP A 108 -1.18 -9.20 10.09
CA ASP A 108 -1.42 -7.76 10.26
C ASP A 108 -2.60 -7.53 11.22
N LYS A 109 -2.50 -6.50 12.06
CA LYS A 109 -3.57 -6.14 13.00
C LYS A 109 -4.27 -4.88 12.55
N PHE A 110 -5.60 -4.96 12.52
CA PHE A 110 -6.47 -3.87 12.15
C PHE A 110 -7.30 -3.40 13.35
N SER A 111 -7.63 -2.11 13.37
CA SER A 111 -8.54 -1.51 14.34
C SER A 111 -9.65 -0.74 13.61
N PRO A 112 -10.92 -1.17 13.69
CA PRO A 112 -11.44 -2.29 14.48
C PRO A 112 -11.04 -3.67 13.90
N GLN A 113 -11.01 -4.69 14.76
CA GLN A 113 -10.52 -6.03 14.43
C GLN A 113 -11.34 -6.74 13.34
N GLU A 114 -12.62 -6.37 13.16
CA GLU A 114 -13.49 -6.91 12.11
C GLU A 114 -12.94 -6.73 10.69
N TRP A 115 -12.04 -5.76 10.47
CA TRP A 115 -11.42 -5.54 9.17
C TRP A 115 -10.51 -6.68 8.71
N ASP A 116 -9.97 -7.47 9.64
CA ASP A 116 -9.26 -8.71 9.30
C ASP A 116 -10.17 -9.66 8.51
N HIS A 117 -11.39 -9.87 9.02
CA HIS A 117 -12.39 -10.72 8.38
C HIS A 117 -12.94 -10.10 7.09
N ILE A 118 -13.24 -8.80 7.09
CA ILE A 118 -13.77 -8.08 5.91
C ILE A 118 -12.79 -8.16 4.72
N LEU A 119 -11.48 -8.02 4.97
CA LEU A 119 -10.46 -8.16 3.93
C LEU A 119 -10.30 -9.63 3.52
N GLY A 120 -10.31 -10.56 4.47
CA GLY A 120 -10.27 -12.00 4.21
C GLY A 120 -11.40 -12.48 3.28
N ASP A 121 -12.63 -12.00 3.49
CA ASP A 121 -13.80 -12.37 2.67
C ASP A 121 -13.70 -11.91 1.20
N ARG A 122 -12.84 -10.93 0.91
CA ARG A 122 -12.54 -10.50 -0.47
C ARG A 122 -11.61 -11.47 -1.18
N TRP A 123 -10.79 -12.24 -0.45
CA TRP A 123 -9.83 -13.19 -1.02
C TRP A 123 -10.50 -14.50 -1.41
N LYS A 124 -11.23 -14.45 -2.53
CA LYS A 124 -11.88 -15.62 -3.12
C LYS A 124 -10.93 -16.34 -4.07
N MET A 125 -10.47 -17.53 -3.69
CA MET A 125 -9.68 -18.36 -4.60
C MET A 125 -10.59 -18.90 -5.71
N HIS A 126 -10.16 -18.73 -6.96
CA HIS A 126 -10.75 -19.45 -8.09
C HIS A 126 -10.18 -20.88 -8.11
N ALA A 127 -11.08 -21.87 -8.13
CA ALA A 127 -10.74 -23.29 -8.25
C ALA A 127 -10.26 -23.64 -9.67
#